data_AF-A0AAU1EJN0-F1
#
_entry.id   AF-A0AAU1EJN0-F1
#
_cell.length_a   1.000
_cell.length_b   1.000
_cell.length_c   1.000
_cell.angle_alpha   90.00
_cell.angle_beta   90.00
_cell.angle_gamma   90.00
#
_symmetry.space_group_name_H-M   'P 1'
#
loop_
_entity.id
_entity.type
_entity.pdbx_description
1 polymer ?
#
loop_
_entity_poly.entity_id
_entity_poly.type
_entity_poly.pdbx_seq_one_letter_code
_entity_poly.pdbx_strand_id
1 'polypeptide(L)'
;MASRPPAPRHRRARPRRPRRHPPVDRLVVCHGDACAPNTLVGDDGTWTGHVDLGTLGVADRWADLAVATWSTQWNYGPGWEEPLLEAYGVEPDRERIHYYRLLWDLSD
;
A
#
# COMPACT_ATOMS: atom_id res chain seq x y z
N MET A 1 -7.44 25.03 -25.97
CA MET A 1 -6.19 24.59 -25.32
C MET A 1 -6.16 23.07 -25.44
N ALA A 2 -5.29 22.52 -26.30
CA ALA A 2 -5.37 21.14 -26.76
C ALA A 2 -4.89 20.14 -25.68
N SER A 3 -5.67 19.09 -25.43
CA SER A 3 -5.31 17.96 -24.58
C SER A 3 -4.09 17.22 -25.13
N ARG A 4 -3.05 17.03 -24.32
CA ARG A 4 -1.91 16.16 -24.67
C ARG A 4 -2.42 14.72 -24.82
N PRO A 5 -2.02 13.99 -25.88
CA PRO A 5 -2.35 12.57 -25.98
C PRO A 5 -1.64 11.78 -24.86
N PRO A 6 -2.25 10.70 -24.36
CA PRO A 6 -1.59 9.84 -23.38
C PRO A 6 -0.32 9.23 -23.99
N ALA A 7 0.76 9.21 -23.21
CA ALA A 7 2.00 8.57 -23.61
C ALA A 7 1.76 7.06 -23.88
N PRO A 8 2.45 6.45 -24.86
CA PRO A 8 2.31 5.04 -25.16
C PRO A 8 2.63 4.21 -23.92
N ARG A 9 1.69 3.34 -23.51
CA ARG A 9 1.92 2.35 -22.47
C ARG A 9 2.97 1.36 -22.99
N HIS A 10 4.24 1.60 -22.68
CA HIS A 10 5.26 0.58 -22.77
C HIS A 10 4.73 -0.65 -22.03
N ARG A 11 4.51 -1.75 -22.75
CA ARG A 11 4.08 -3.02 -22.19
C ARG A 11 5.23 -3.53 -21.33
N ARG A 12 5.35 -3.02 -20.10
CA ARG A 12 6.31 -3.51 -19.11
C ARG A 12 6.03 -5.00 -18.97
N ALA A 13 7.09 -5.81 -19.02
CA ALA A 13 6.97 -7.22 -18.69
C ALA A 13 6.27 -7.32 -17.32
N ARG A 14 5.16 -8.08 -17.24
CA ARG A 14 4.47 -8.27 -15.96
C ARG A 14 5.48 -8.81 -14.96
N PRO A 15 5.62 -8.20 -13.77
CA PRO A 15 6.50 -8.72 -12.76
C PRO A 15 6.16 -10.19 -12.47
N ARG A 16 7.15 -10.97 -12.03
CA ARG A 16 6.91 -12.35 -11.59
C ARG A 16 6.77 -12.37 -10.08
N ARG A 17 5.84 -13.19 -9.58
CA ARG A 17 5.68 -13.41 -8.13
C ARG A 17 7.01 -13.87 -7.54
N PRO A 18 7.48 -13.26 -6.43
CA PRO A 18 8.70 -13.69 -5.77
C PRO A 18 8.62 -15.17 -5.37
N ARG A 19 9.72 -15.90 -5.56
CA ARG A 19 9.80 -17.34 -5.21
C ARG A 19 9.92 -17.60 -3.70
N ARG A 20 10.33 -16.59 -2.94
CA ARG A 20 10.47 -16.63 -1.48
C ARG A 20 9.73 -15.44 -0.90
N HIS A 21 9.03 -15.67 0.19
CA HIS A 21 8.45 -14.63 1.02
C HIS A 21 9.37 -14.39 2.22
N PRO A 22 9.47 -13.14 2.70
CA PRO A 22 10.11 -12.88 3.98
C PRO A 22 9.37 -13.65 5.08
N PRO A 23 10.03 -14.06 6.18
CA PRO A 23 9.35 -14.63 7.33
C PRO A 23 8.24 -13.69 7.81
N VAL A 24 7.16 -14.25 8.34
CA VAL A 24 6.11 -13.44 8.98
C VAL A 24 6.73 -12.70 10.17
N ASP A 25 6.54 -11.39 10.18
CA ASP A 25 6.91 -10.49 11.28
C ASP A 25 5.81 -10.52 12.35
N ARG A 26 4.56 -10.23 11.95
CA ARG A 26 3.42 -10.25 12.87
C ARG A 26 2.11 -10.47 12.15
N LEU A 27 1.37 -11.52 12.54
CA LEU A 27 -0.01 -11.73 12.10
C LEU A 27 -0.95 -10.75 12.79
N VAL A 28 -1.74 -10.02 12.00
CA VAL A 28 -2.77 -9.07 12.44
C VAL A 28 -3.98 -9.18 11.51
N VAL A 29 -5.09 -8.53 11.87
CA VAL A 29 -6.18 -8.30 10.92
C VAL A 29 -5.71 -7.20 9.96
N CYS A 30 -5.60 -7.55 8.68
CA CYS A 30 -5.26 -6.65 7.60
C CYS A 30 -6.51 -6.38 6.75
N HIS A 31 -6.65 -5.13 6.31
CA HIS A 31 -7.63 -4.66 5.35
C HIS A 31 -7.51 -5.38 4.00
N GLY A 32 -6.27 -5.64 3.56
CA GLY A 32 -5.97 -6.26 2.26
C GLY A 32 -5.92 -5.27 1.09
N ASP A 33 -6.35 -4.03 1.29
CA ASP A 33 -6.19 -2.91 0.36
C ASP A 33 -6.13 -1.56 1.11
N ALA A 34 -5.19 -1.47 2.07
CA ALA A 34 -5.05 -0.33 2.98
C ALA A 34 -4.47 0.92 2.27
N CYS A 35 -5.24 1.50 1.36
CA CYS A 35 -4.88 2.73 0.65
C CYS A 35 -5.63 3.96 1.21
N ALA A 36 -5.15 5.16 0.86
CA ALA A 36 -5.74 6.43 1.29
C ALA A 36 -7.22 6.58 0.86
N PRO A 37 -7.64 6.22 -0.37
CA PRO A 37 -9.06 6.22 -0.74
C PRO A 37 -9.95 5.30 0.10
N ASN A 38 -9.40 4.22 0.65
CA ASN A 38 -10.12 3.25 1.48
C ASN A 38 -10.04 3.56 2.99
N THR A 39 -9.42 4.69 3.35
CA THR A 39 -9.36 5.19 4.73
C THR A 39 -10.11 6.51 4.81
N LEU A 40 -11.26 6.50 5.47
CA LEU A 40 -12.11 7.68 5.57
C LEU A 40 -11.64 8.56 6.73
N VAL A 41 -11.35 9.82 6.41
CA VAL A 41 -10.96 10.86 7.37
C VAL A 41 -11.99 11.99 7.26
N GLY A 42 -12.58 12.37 8.39
CA GLY A 42 -13.55 13.46 8.47
C GLY A 42 -12.90 14.82 8.27
N ASP A 43 -13.73 15.85 8.05
CA ASP A 43 -13.26 17.24 7.84
C ASP A 43 -12.47 17.79 9.04
N ASP A 44 -12.66 17.22 10.23
CA ASP A 44 -11.94 17.53 11.46
C ASP A 44 -10.61 16.75 11.62
N GLY A 45 -10.24 15.94 10.63
CA GLY A 45 -9.04 15.11 10.63
C GLY A 45 -9.20 13.79 11.41
N THR A 46 -10.38 13.49 11.93
CA THR A 46 -10.61 12.23 12.67
C THR A 46 -10.81 11.06 11.71
N TRP A 47 -10.29 9.89 12.07
CA TRP A 47 -10.61 8.66 11.36
C TRP A 47 -12.09 8.31 11.57
N THR A 48 -12.80 8.00 10.48
CA THR A 48 -14.23 7.69 10.52
C THR A 48 -14.58 6.28 10.05
N GLY A 49 -13.66 5.60 9.37
CA GLY A 49 -13.88 4.21 8.95
C GLY A 49 -12.97 3.73 7.81
N HIS A 50 -13.23 2.49 7.40
CA HIS A 50 -12.64 1.87 6.21
C HIS A 50 -13.73 1.33 5.29
N VAL A 51 -13.43 1.29 4.00
CA VAL A 51 -14.30 0.74 2.94
C VAL A 51 -13.50 -0.22 2.07
N ASP A 52 -14.17 -0.98 1.21
CA ASP A 52 -13.53 -1.97 0.33
C ASP A 52 -12.81 -3.12 1.07
N LEU A 53 -13.58 -3.78 1.94
CA LEU A 53 -13.09 -4.84 2.83
C LEU A 53 -13.16 -6.25 2.19
N GLY A 54 -13.16 -6.35 0.86
CA GLY A 54 -13.32 -7.63 0.15
C GLY A 54 -12.22 -8.65 0.43
N THR A 55 -11.03 -8.17 0.78
CA THR A 55 -9.83 -8.97 1.09
C THR A 55 -9.47 -8.96 2.58
N LEU A 56 -10.37 -8.48 3.46
CA LEU A 56 -10.13 -8.41 4.90
C LEU A 56 -9.81 -9.79 5.46
N GLY A 57 -8.70 -9.91 6.20
CA GLY A 57 -8.29 -11.20 6.75
C GLY A 57 -7.06 -11.12 7.64
N VAL A 58 -6.66 -12.26 8.20
CA VAL A 58 -5.42 -12.37 8.97
C VAL A 58 -4.24 -12.49 8.02
N ALA A 59 -3.30 -11.55 8.09
CA ALA A 59 -2.08 -11.55 7.29
C ALA A 59 -0.92 -10.92 8.07
N ASP A 60 0.28 -10.95 7.49
CA ASP A 60 1.40 -10.18 8.01
C ASP A 60 1.08 -8.67 7.96
N ARG A 61 1.41 -7.91 9.01
CA ARG A 61 1.15 -6.47 9.07
C ARG A 61 1.73 -5.67 7.90
N TRP A 62 2.82 -6.14 7.30
CA TRP A 62 3.43 -5.47 6.16
C TRP A 62 2.62 -5.62 4.87
N ALA A 63 1.65 -6.53 4.81
CA ALA A 63 0.69 -6.60 3.71
C ALA A 63 -0.07 -5.28 3.55
N ASP A 64 -0.46 -4.64 4.66
CA ASP A 64 -1.12 -3.33 4.65
C ASP A 64 -0.13 -2.18 4.70
N LEU A 65 0.88 -2.22 5.58
CA LEU A 65 1.83 -1.10 5.75
C LEU A 65 2.56 -0.76 4.45
N ALA A 66 2.95 -1.76 3.68
CA ALA A 66 3.67 -1.55 2.42
C ALA A 66 2.78 -0.86 1.37
N VAL A 67 1.48 -1.17 1.34
CA VAL A 67 0.49 -0.57 0.43
C VAL A 67 0.11 0.83 0.92
N ALA A 68 -0.13 1.01 2.22
CA ALA A 68 -0.46 2.30 2.82
C ALA A 68 0.64 3.34 2.59
N THR A 69 1.89 2.97 2.86
CA THR A 69 3.05 3.83 2.56
C THR A 69 3.14 4.17 1.07
N TRP A 70 2.79 3.26 0.15
CA TRP A 70 2.81 3.54 -1.28
C TRP A 70 1.70 4.51 -1.68
N SER A 71 0.49 4.28 -1.17
CA SER A 71 -0.68 5.11 -1.45
C SER A 71 -0.48 6.54 -0.97
N THR A 72 0.10 6.77 0.22
CA THR A 72 0.39 8.15 0.66
C THR A 72 1.26 8.94 -0.32
N GLN A 73 2.22 8.28 -0.99
CA GLN A 73 3.06 8.92 -2.00
C GLN A 73 2.25 9.38 -3.22
N TRP A 74 1.30 8.55 -3.66
CA TRP A 74 0.44 8.84 -4.81
C TRP A 74 -0.63 9.88 -4.50
N ASN A 75 -1.21 9.82 -3.30
CA ASN A 75 -2.37 10.61 -2.92
C ASN A 75 -2.00 11.96 -2.30
N TYR A 76 -0.87 12.04 -1.58
CA TYR A 76 -0.47 13.24 -0.83
C TYR A 76 0.88 13.82 -1.26
N GLY A 77 1.61 13.13 -2.16
CA GLY A 77 2.91 13.55 -2.65
C GLY A 77 4.09 12.90 -1.90
N PRO A 78 5.33 13.26 -2.25
CA PRO A 78 6.51 12.64 -1.67
C PRO A 78 6.67 12.96 -0.18
N GLY A 79 7.31 12.04 0.56
CA GLY A 79 7.73 12.27 1.96
C GLY A 79 6.83 11.72 3.07
N TRP A 80 5.72 11.06 2.73
CA TRP A 80 4.78 10.49 3.72
C TRP A 80 5.05 9.05 4.17
N GLU A 81 6.00 8.34 3.56
CA GLU A 81 6.31 6.95 3.92
C GLU A 81 6.87 6.85 5.34
N GLU A 82 7.88 7.67 5.67
CA GLU A 82 8.50 7.70 7.00
C GLU A 82 7.52 8.17 8.08
N PRO A 83 6.79 9.29 7.93
CA PRO A 83 5.76 9.70 8.91
C PRO A 83 4.69 8.64 9.18
N LEU A 84 4.27 7.88 8.16
CA LEU A 84 3.28 6.81 8.36
C LEU A 84 3.84 5.67 9.21
N LEU A 85 5.07 5.24 8.93
CA LEU A 85 5.73 4.16 9.68
C LEU A 85 6.07 4.59 11.11
N GLU A 86 6.50 5.84 11.29
CA GLU A 86 6.75 6.44 12.61
C GLU A 86 5.46 6.50 13.43
N ALA A 87 4.36 7.00 12.86
CA ALA A 87 3.06 7.05 13.53
C ALA A 87 2.53 5.67 13.90
N TYR A 88 2.82 4.64 13.09
CA TYR A 88 2.49 3.26 13.40
C TYR A 88 3.43 2.65 14.47
N GLY A 89 4.63 3.20 14.65
CA GLY A 89 5.62 2.76 15.64
C GLY A 89 6.49 1.60 15.17
N VAL A 90 6.90 1.59 13.89
CA VAL A 90 7.80 0.56 13.33
C VAL A 90 8.95 1.15 12.54
N GLU A 91 10.11 0.50 12.63
CA GLU A 91 11.23 0.77 11.75
C GLU A 91 10.93 0.28 10.32
N PRO A 92 11.34 1.03 9.27
CA PRO A 92 11.14 0.61 7.90
C PRO A 92 11.85 -0.71 7.56
N ASP A 93 11.10 -1.71 7.12
CA ASP A 93 11.63 -2.96 6.59
C ASP A 93 11.62 -2.94 5.06
N ARG A 94 12.78 -2.64 4.45
CA ARG A 94 12.89 -2.50 2.99
C ARG A 94 12.60 -3.80 2.24
N GLU A 95 12.90 -4.97 2.82
CA GLU A 95 12.64 -6.26 2.19
C GLU A 95 11.14 -6.54 2.15
N ARG A 96 10.47 -6.38 3.29
CA ARG A 96 9.01 -6.60 3.40
C ARG A 96 8.23 -5.56 2.61
N ILE A 97 8.61 -4.29 2.67
CA ILE A 97 7.99 -3.22 1.86
C ILE A 97 8.06 -3.58 0.37
N HIS A 98 9.24 -3.97 -0.12
CA HIS A 98 9.39 -4.34 -1.52
C HIS A 98 8.55 -5.58 -1.88
N TYR A 99 8.61 -6.61 -1.04
CA TYR A 99 7.87 -7.87 -1.26
C TYR A 99 6.36 -7.64 -1.33
N TYR A 100 5.77 -6.94 -0.36
CA TYR A 100 4.32 -6.76 -0.29
C TYR A 100 3.78 -5.78 -1.34
N ARG A 101 4.54 -4.74 -1.69
CA ARG A 101 4.20 -3.88 -2.84
C ARG A 101 4.17 -4.65 -4.15
N LEU A 102 5.17 -5.51 -4.37
CA LEU A 102 5.22 -6.38 -5.55
C LEU A 102 4.08 -7.41 -5.54
N LEU A 103 3.74 -7.97 -4.37
CA LEU A 103 2.63 -8.90 -4.26
C LEU A 103 1.29 -8.23 -4.58
N TRP A 104 1.07 -7.00 -4.09
CA TRP A 104 -0.13 -6.21 -4.37
C TRP A 104 -0.22 -5.84 -5.87
N ASP A 105 0.86 -5.38 -6.50
CA ASP A 105 0.91 -5.05 -7.95
C ASP A 105 0.65 -6.28 -8.86
N LEU A 106 0.81 -7.49 -8.31
CA LEU A 106 0.52 -8.76 -9.00
C LEU A 106 -0.85 -9.34 -8.69
N SER A 107 -1.58 -8.74 -7.75
CA SER A 107 -2.92 -9.15 -7.38
C SER A 107 -3.91 -8.45 -8.33
N ASP A 108 -3.96 -8.97 -9.56
CA ASP A 108 -5.05 -8.74 -10.54
C ASP A 108 -6.13 -9.81 -10.36
#